data_AF-A0A202C3W9-F1
#
_entry.id   AF-A0A202C3W9-F1
#
_cell.length_a   1.000
_cell.length_b   1.000
_cell.length_c   1.000
_cell.angle_alpha   90.00
_cell.angle_beta   90.00
_cell.angle_gamma   90.00
#
_symmetry.space_group_name_H-M   'P 1'
#
loop_
_entity.id
_entity.type
_entity.pdbx_description
1 polymer ?
#
loop_
_entity_poly.entity_id
_entity_poly.type
_entity_poly.pdbx_seq_one_letter_code
_entity_poly.pdbx_strand_id
1 'polypeptide(L)'
;MTWKVAERKIGKAGNIKQQKKRQQEWNRKYGENWQIGYFINNEFVAQEDALETIYYKSYEEHFENHPNDLQELIHTAKALRNPHAEMTGGKDLQVPAIYKYLKNKNLTLLGNEMVDIGTYGSRSHKLSVRLSPLTIKVTGNPDMTLEKFWQDKKCLVIWEDN
;
A
#
# COMPACT_ATOMS: atom_id res chain seq x y z
N MET A 1 -11.51 -15.70 19.28
CA MET A 1 -10.35 -16.04 18.44
C MET A 1 -9.20 -15.13 18.82
N THR A 2 -8.09 -15.73 19.25
CA THR A 2 -6.85 -15.00 19.51
C THR A 2 -5.98 -15.15 18.27
N TRP A 3 -5.26 -14.12 17.85
CA TRP A 3 -4.29 -14.25 16.76
C TRP A 3 -2.87 -14.38 17.32
N LYS A 4 -2.01 -15.08 16.58
CA LYS A 4 -0.56 -15.04 16.81
C LYS A 4 0.20 -14.78 15.51
N VAL A 5 1.36 -14.14 15.64
CA VAL A 5 2.23 -13.90 14.50
C VAL A 5 2.93 -15.20 14.10
N ALA A 6 2.63 -15.71 12.92
CA ALA A 6 3.25 -16.91 12.36
C ALA A 6 4.57 -16.59 11.65
N GLU A 7 4.62 -15.47 10.90
CA GLU A 7 5.82 -15.01 10.19
C GLU A 7 5.91 -13.49 10.22
N ARG A 8 7.12 -12.94 10.41
CA ARG A 8 7.41 -11.50 10.36
C ARG A 8 8.26 -11.15 9.14
N LYS A 9 8.13 -9.91 8.67
CA LYS A 9 8.92 -9.37 7.55
C LYS A 9 8.83 -10.28 6.32
N ILE A 10 7.63 -10.73 5.98
CA ILE A 10 7.38 -11.64 4.85
C ILE A 10 7.68 -11.00 3.48
N GLY A 11 8.03 -9.71 3.50
CA GLY A 11 8.65 -8.99 2.39
C GLY A 11 7.77 -8.91 1.15
N LYS A 12 8.43 -8.82 0.00
CA LYS A 12 7.76 -8.74 -1.31
C LYS A 12 7.01 -10.03 -1.59
N ALA A 13 5.82 -9.90 -2.19
CA ALA A 13 4.99 -11.04 -2.55
C ALA A 13 5.66 -11.96 -3.59
N GLY A 14 6.57 -11.43 -4.40
CA GLY A 14 7.20 -12.15 -5.51
C GLY A 14 6.27 -12.21 -6.73
N ASN A 15 6.63 -13.01 -7.73
CA ASN A 15 5.77 -13.22 -8.90
C ASN A 15 4.55 -14.11 -8.56
N ILE A 16 3.57 -14.17 -9.46
CA ILE A 16 2.32 -14.93 -9.28
C ILE A 16 2.58 -16.40 -8.89
N LYS A 17 3.60 -17.05 -9.47
CA LYS A 17 3.95 -18.44 -9.15
C LYS A 17 4.46 -18.58 -7.71
N GLN A 18 5.31 -17.65 -7.27
CA GLN A 18 5.82 -17.61 -5.89
C GLN A 18 4.70 -17.34 -4.89
N GLN A 19 3.78 -16.41 -5.22
CA GLN A 19 2.63 -16.10 -4.38
C GLN A 19 1.71 -17.31 -4.20
N LYS A 20 1.32 -17.97 -5.30
CA LYS A 20 0.50 -19.18 -5.26
C LYS A 20 1.15 -20.29 -4.45
N LYS A 21 2.46 -20.48 -4.60
CA LYS A 21 3.21 -21.47 -3.82
C LYS A 21 3.17 -21.16 -2.32
N ARG A 22 3.42 -19.91 -1.91
CA ARG A 22 3.33 -19.50 -0.50
C ARG A 22 1.93 -19.65 0.06
N GLN A 23 0.90 -19.24 -0.69
CA GLN A 23 -0.49 -19.41 -0.27
C GLN A 23 -0.84 -20.89 -0.09
N GLN A 24 -0.41 -21.78 -0.99
CA GLN A 24 -0.59 -23.22 -0.84
C GLN A 24 0.15 -23.77 0.38
N GLU A 25 1.37 -23.30 0.64
CA GLU A 25 2.15 -23.69 1.82
C GLU A 25 1.46 -23.25 3.12
N TRP A 26 0.94 -22.02 3.18
CA TRP A 26 0.19 -21.52 4.33
C TRP A 26 -1.15 -22.23 4.48
N ASN A 27 -1.90 -22.45 3.40
CA ASN A 27 -3.14 -23.22 3.43
C ASN A 27 -2.92 -24.64 3.97
N ARG A 28 -1.84 -25.30 3.53
CA ARG A 28 -1.49 -26.64 4.03
C ARG A 28 -1.09 -26.62 5.51
N LYS A 29 -0.43 -25.55 5.97
CA LYS A 29 0.12 -25.46 7.32
C LYS A 29 -0.88 -24.94 8.36
N TYR A 30 -1.79 -24.07 7.95
CA TYR A 30 -2.66 -23.29 8.83
C TYR A 30 -4.15 -23.36 8.46
N GLY A 31 -4.51 -24.13 7.42
CA GLY A 31 -5.87 -24.10 6.87
C GLY A 31 -6.19 -22.73 6.27
N GLU A 32 -7.44 -22.28 6.44
CA GLU A 32 -7.88 -20.94 6.01
C GLU A 32 -7.71 -19.88 7.12
N ASN A 33 -7.18 -20.29 8.28
CA ASN A 33 -7.10 -19.46 9.48
C ASN A 33 -5.84 -18.58 9.48
N TRP A 34 -5.53 -17.91 8.37
CA TRP A 34 -4.38 -17.00 8.28
C TRP A 34 -4.72 -15.72 7.54
N GLN A 35 -4.02 -14.65 7.89
CA GLN A 35 -4.20 -13.35 7.25
C GLN A 35 -2.86 -12.61 7.14
N ILE A 36 -2.71 -11.87 6.04
CA ILE A 36 -1.60 -10.94 5.87
C ILE A 36 -2.04 -9.55 6.33
N GLY A 37 -1.15 -8.87 7.02
CA GLY A 37 -1.36 -7.49 7.45
C GLY A 37 -0.05 -6.92 7.96
N TYR A 38 -0.13 -6.05 8.95
CA TYR A 38 1.01 -5.33 9.51
C TYR A 38 1.02 -5.50 11.02
N PHE A 39 2.21 -5.73 11.58
CA PHE A 39 2.41 -5.75 13.02
C PHE A 39 2.93 -4.39 13.49
N ILE A 40 2.07 -3.62 14.18
CA ILE A 40 2.32 -2.24 14.57
C ILE A 40 1.96 -2.11 16.06
N ASN A 41 2.87 -1.56 16.88
CA ASN A 41 2.62 -1.30 18.30
C ASN A 41 2.01 -2.49 19.07
N ASN A 42 2.52 -3.69 18.81
CA ASN A 42 2.05 -4.97 19.35
C ASN A 42 0.65 -5.41 18.92
N GLU A 43 0.07 -4.76 17.92
CA GLU A 43 -1.23 -5.10 17.34
C GLU A 43 -1.08 -5.57 15.89
N PHE A 44 -2.03 -6.40 15.47
CA PHE A 44 -2.21 -6.78 14.07
C PHE A 44 -3.19 -5.82 13.40
N VAL A 45 -2.76 -5.21 12.30
CA VAL A 45 -3.57 -4.34 11.46
C VAL A 45 -3.76 -5.01 10.12
N ALA A 46 -5.01 -5.30 9.75
CA ALA A 46 -5.34 -5.89 8.46
C ALA A 46 -4.96 -4.94 7.30
N GLN A 47 -4.79 -5.46 6.09
CA GLN A 47 -4.45 -4.60 4.95
C GLN A 47 -5.56 -3.61 4.61
N GLU A 48 -6.81 -3.98 4.84
CA GLU A 48 -8.00 -3.14 4.73
C GLU A 48 -7.95 -1.98 5.73
N ASP A 49 -7.65 -2.26 6.99
CA ASP A 49 -7.54 -1.22 8.03
C ASP A 49 -6.31 -0.33 7.81
N ALA A 50 -5.22 -0.89 7.30
CA ALA A 50 -4.02 -0.13 6.95
C ALA A 50 -4.27 0.87 5.82
N LEU A 51 -5.19 0.57 4.88
CA LEU A 51 -5.58 1.53 3.84
C LEU A 51 -6.05 2.85 4.48
N GLU A 52 -6.87 2.76 5.52
CA GLU A 52 -7.46 3.90 6.21
C GLU A 52 -6.47 4.57 7.17
N THR A 53 -5.88 3.76 8.05
CA THR A 53 -5.11 4.25 9.20
C THR A 53 -3.70 4.66 8.83
N ILE A 54 -3.14 4.09 7.76
CA ILE A 54 -1.75 4.35 7.34
C ILE A 54 -1.72 5.02 5.98
N TYR A 55 -2.18 4.35 4.92
CA TYR A 55 -1.95 4.83 3.55
C TYR A 55 -2.72 6.13 3.26
N TYR A 56 -4.03 6.15 3.52
CA TYR A 56 -4.85 7.35 3.35
C TYR A 56 -4.30 8.53 4.16
N LYS A 57 -4.01 8.32 5.44
CA LYS A 57 -3.46 9.36 6.32
C LYS A 57 -2.09 9.88 5.87
N SER A 58 -1.24 9.00 5.37
CA SER A 58 0.07 9.37 4.80
C SER A 58 -0.07 10.24 3.56
N TYR A 59 -1.02 9.93 2.66
CA TYR A 59 -1.28 10.77 1.49
C TYR A 59 -1.99 12.08 1.85
N GLU A 60 -2.89 12.07 2.85
CA GLU A 60 -3.54 13.26 3.39
C GLU A 60 -2.50 14.25 3.91
N GLU A 61 -1.61 13.82 4.80
CA GLU A 61 -0.50 14.64 5.30
C GLU A 61 0.44 15.09 4.17
N HIS A 62 0.74 14.22 3.19
CA HIS A 62 1.60 14.61 2.06
C HIS A 62 0.99 15.75 1.26
N PHE A 63 -0.29 15.65 0.88
CA PHE A 63 -0.95 16.67 0.07
C PHE A 63 -1.20 17.98 0.83
N GLU A 64 -1.42 17.92 2.14
CA GLU A 64 -1.51 19.11 2.99
C GLU A 64 -0.18 19.87 3.04
N ASN A 65 0.94 19.15 3.09
CA ASN A 65 2.28 19.74 3.12
C ASN A 65 2.84 20.07 1.71
N HIS A 66 2.30 19.46 0.66
CA HIS A 66 2.74 19.62 -0.73
C HIS A 66 1.54 19.88 -1.67
N PRO A 67 0.84 21.01 -1.52
CA PRO A 67 -0.36 21.30 -2.32
C PRO A 67 -0.07 21.35 -3.83
N ASN A 68 1.16 21.70 -4.23
CA ASN A 68 1.58 21.70 -5.62
C ASN A 68 1.58 20.30 -6.24
N ASP A 69 1.91 19.25 -5.46
CA ASP A 69 1.85 17.87 -5.95
C ASP A 69 0.40 17.46 -6.21
N LEU A 70 -0.54 17.88 -5.35
CA LEU A 70 -1.97 17.64 -5.55
C LEU A 70 -2.49 18.38 -6.78
N GLN A 71 -2.12 19.65 -6.96
CA GLN A 71 -2.52 20.43 -8.12
C GLN A 71 -1.97 19.85 -9.42
N GLU A 72 -0.69 19.45 -9.45
CA GLU A 72 -0.10 18.76 -10.60
C GLU A 72 -0.84 17.44 -10.87
N LEU A 73 -1.11 16.63 -9.84
CA LEU A 73 -1.87 15.38 -9.98
C LEU A 73 -3.23 15.60 -10.65
N ILE A 74 -4.00 16.56 -10.14
CA ILE A 74 -5.35 16.87 -10.63
C ILE A 74 -5.32 17.27 -12.11
N HIS A 75 -4.37 18.10 -12.52
CA HIS A 75 -4.33 18.64 -13.89
C HIS A 75 -3.62 17.72 -14.89
N THR A 76 -2.77 16.80 -14.42
CA THR A 76 -2.07 15.84 -15.28
C THR A 76 -2.85 14.55 -15.47
N ALA A 77 -3.35 13.96 -14.38
CA ALA A 77 -3.94 12.64 -14.44
C ALA A 77 -5.39 12.67 -14.95
N LYS A 78 -5.73 11.70 -15.79
CA LYS A 78 -7.09 11.19 -16.02
C LYS A 78 -7.37 10.00 -15.11
N ALA A 79 -6.36 9.14 -14.93
CA ALA A 79 -6.44 7.93 -14.14
C ALA A 79 -5.07 7.61 -13.53
N LEU A 80 -5.09 6.83 -12.46
CA LEU A 80 -3.89 6.36 -11.76
C LEU A 80 -3.79 4.86 -11.86
N ARG A 81 -2.56 4.35 -11.93
CA ARG A 81 -2.29 2.92 -11.79
C ARG A 81 -1.01 2.68 -11.00
N ASN A 82 -0.88 1.47 -10.46
CA ASN A 82 0.34 1.03 -9.78
C ASN A 82 0.95 -0.13 -10.58
N PRO A 83 1.90 0.14 -11.50
CA PRO A 83 2.47 -0.88 -12.37
C PRO A 83 3.12 -2.04 -11.60
N HIS A 84 3.64 -1.77 -10.40
CA HIS A 84 4.23 -2.81 -9.57
C HIS A 84 3.17 -3.79 -9.05
N ALA A 85 2.04 -3.27 -8.56
CA ALA A 85 0.93 -4.10 -8.09
C ALA A 85 0.31 -4.91 -9.24
N GLU A 86 0.08 -4.28 -10.39
CA GLU A 86 -0.44 -4.94 -11.60
C GLU A 86 0.43 -6.12 -12.04
N MET A 87 1.76 -5.91 -12.08
CA MET A 87 2.68 -6.95 -12.55
C MET A 87 2.89 -8.06 -11.53
N THR A 88 2.93 -7.73 -10.24
CA THR A 88 3.16 -8.72 -9.19
C THR A 88 1.88 -9.45 -8.81
N GLY A 89 0.70 -8.85 -8.99
CA GLY A 89 -0.54 -9.31 -8.37
C GLY A 89 -0.62 -8.97 -6.87
N GLY A 90 0.28 -8.12 -6.37
CA GLY A 90 0.24 -7.63 -5.00
C GLY A 90 -0.96 -6.70 -4.76
N LYS A 91 -1.48 -6.68 -3.53
CA LYS A 91 -2.55 -5.75 -3.15
C LYS A 91 -2.06 -4.30 -3.24
N ASP A 92 -2.69 -3.51 -4.09
CA ASP A 92 -2.44 -2.08 -4.18
C ASP A 92 -3.20 -1.33 -3.08
N LEU A 93 -2.48 -0.53 -2.30
CA LEU A 93 -3.03 0.35 -1.26
C LEU A 93 -2.77 1.83 -1.56
N GLN A 94 -1.93 2.14 -2.56
CA GLN A 94 -1.52 3.51 -2.87
C GLN A 94 -2.57 4.21 -3.72
N VAL A 95 -2.92 3.63 -4.88
CA VAL A 95 -3.93 4.21 -5.78
C VAL A 95 -5.29 4.32 -5.08
N PRO A 96 -5.79 3.31 -4.34
CA PRO A 96 -7.02 3.46 -3.57
C PRO A 96 -6.96 4.57 -2.51
N ALA A 97 -5.83 4.75 -1.82
CA ALA A 97 -5.66 5.82 -0.84
C ALA A 97 -5.75 7.21 -1.48
N ILE A 98 -5.10 7.41 -2.63
CA ILE A 98 -5.15 8.68 -3.37
C ILE A 98 -6.57 8.96 -3.86
N TYR A 99 -7.23 7.98 -4.49
CA TYR A 99 -8.62 8.14 -4.94
C TYR A 99 -9.57 8.44 -3.79
N LYS A 100 -9.36 7.81 -2.64
CA LYS A 100 -10.14 8.08 -1.44
C LYS A 100 -9.93 9.51 -0.95
N TYR A 101 -8.69 10.01 -0.92
CA TYR A 101 -8.40 11.41 -0.60
C TYR A 101 -9.17 12.37 -1.53
N LEU A 102 -9.06 12.17 -2.84
CA LEU A 102 -9.76 12.99 -3.83
C LEU A 102 -11.27 12.99 -3.60
N LYS A 103 -11.86 11.79 -3.41
CA LYS A 103 -13.29 11.64 -3.13
C LYS A 103 -13.71 12.38 -1.86
N ASN A 104 -12.97 12.22 -0.76
CA ASN A 104 -13.29 12.85 0.52
C ASN A 104 -13.21 14.39 0.47
N LYS A 105 -12.36 14.94 -0.41
CA LYS A 105 -12.20 16.38 -0.60
C LYS A 105 -13.06 16.93 -1.75
N ASN A 106 -13.92 16.11 -2.37
CA ASN A 106 -14.73 16.46 -3.55
C ASN A 106 -13.87 16.95 -4.73
N LEU A 107 -12.69 16.36 -4.91
CA LEU A 107 -11.77 16.66 -6.00
C LEU A 107 -11.88 15.60 -7.08
N THR A 108 -11.68 16.01 -8.33
CA THR A 108 -11.67 15.12 -9.50
C THR A 108 -10.37 15.29 -10.26
N LEU A 109 -9.96 14.23 -10.96
CA LEU A 109 -8.87 14.26 -11.91
C LEU A 109 -9.36 14.90 -13.21
N LEU A 110 -8.67 15.95 -13.68
CA LEU A 110 -9.07 16.80 -14.81
C LEU A 110 -8.14 16.66 -16.01
N GLY A 111 -6.99 16.00 -15.83
CA GLY A 111 -6.03 15.77 -16.89
C GLY A 111 -6.45 14.67 -17.87
N ASN A 112 -5.54 14.34 -18.77
CA ASN A 112 -5.76 13.37 -19.85
C ASN A 112 -4.77 12.18 -19.81
N GLU A 113 -3.81 12.17 -18.88
CA GLU A 113 -2.72 11.19 -18.86
C GLU A 113 -2.97 10.05 -17.85
N MET A 114 -2.37 8.89 -18.11
CA MET A 114 -2.28 7.82 -17.11
C MET A 114 -1.05 8.06 -16.24
N VAL A 115 -1.25 8.36 -14.97
CA VAL A 115 -0.14 8.60 -14.04
C VAL A 115 0.17 7.32 -13.26
N ASP A 116 1.40 6.85 -13.41
CA ASP A 116 1.91 5.71 -12.66
C ASP A 116 2.25 6.17 -11.24
N ILE A 117 1.81 5.42 -10.24
CA ILE A 117 2.21 5.61 -8.84
C ILE A 117 3.32 4.61 -8.55
N GLY A 118 4.53 5.11 -8.31
CA GLY A 118 5.71 4.28 -8.13
C GLY A 118 6.80 4.53 -9.18
N THR A 119 7.89 3.79 -9.03
CA THR A 119 9.08 3.89 -9.89
C THR A 119 9.36 2.61 -10.67
N TYR A 120 8.39 1.71 -10.73
CA TYR A 120 8.54 0.41 -11.36
C TYR A 120 8.40 0.54 -12.89
N GLY A 121 9.40 0.07 -13.63
CA GLY A 121 9.43 0.22 -15.10
C GLY A 121 9.78 1.65 -15.54
N SER A 122 9.26 2.05 -16.70
CA SER A 122 9.37 3.41 -17.22
C SER A 122 8.45 4.36 -16.47
N ARG A 123 9.00 5.44 -15.92
CA ARG A 123 8.22 6.48 -15.22
C ARG A 123 7.38 7.24 -16.23
N SER A 124 6.08 7.41 -15.97
CA SER A 124 5.26 8.27 -16.83
C SER A 124 5.53 9.75 -16.55
N HIS A 125 5.61 10.17 -15.28
CA HIS A 125 5.84 11.57 -14.91
C HIS A 125 6.83 11.73 -13.75
N LYS A 126 7.32 12.95 -13.52
CA LYS A 126 8.09 13.27 -12.30
C LYS A 126 7.25 13.05 -11.04
N LEU A 127 5.95 13.37 -11.12
CA LEU A 127 4.98 13.14 -10.06
C LEU A 127 4.88 11.66 -9.64
N SER A 128 5.10 10.71 -10.57
CA SER A 128 5.11 9.27 -10.27
C SER A 128 6.11 8.91 -9.18
N VAL A 129 7.26 9.59 -9.14
CA VAL A 129 8.29 9.40 -8.11
C VAL A 129 7.88 10.08 -6.81
N ARG A 130 7.33 11.29 -6.88
CA ARG A 130 6.97 12.06 -5.67
C ARG A 130 5.80 11.44 -4.91
N LEU A 131 4.86 10.83 -5.62
CA LEU A 131 3.74 10.09 -5.03
C LEU A 131 4.04 8.60 -4.79
N SER A 132 5.27 8.15 -5.07
CA SER A 132 5.68 6.76 -4.86
C SER A 132 5.80 6.42 -3.38
N PRO A 133 5.66 5.14 -3.00
CA PRO A 133 5.88 4.70 -1.62
C PRO A 133 7.32 4.91 -1.15
N LEU A 134 8.26 5.14 -2.07
CA LEU A 134 9.65 5.49 -1.74
C LEU A 134 9.79 6.92 -1.23
N THR A 135 8.80 7.78 -1.51
CA THR A 135 8.81 9.20 -1.14
C THR A 135 7.81 9.48 -0.02
N ILE A 136 6.58 8.96 -0.13
CA ILE A 136 5.52 9.22 0.84
C ILE A 136 5.90 8.68 2.22
N LYS A 137 5.84 9.56 3.21
CA LYS A 137 6.14 9.27 4.62
C LYS A 137 4.94 8.64 5.31
N VAL A 138 5.20 7.75 6.26
CA VAL A 138 4.16 7.19 7.12
C VAL A 138 3.63 8.30 8.03
N THR A 139 2.31 8.43 8.11
CA THR A 139 1.64 9.32 9.07
C THR A 139 2.22 9.16 10.48
N GLY A 140 2.56 10.27 11.13
CA GLY A 140 3.17 10.29 12.46
C GLY A 140 4.61 9.70 12.54
N ASN A 141 5.24 9.37 11.42
CA ASN A 141 6.64 8.90 11.37
C ASN A 141 7.38 9.42 10.11
N PRO A 142 7.94 10.64 10.16
CA PRO A 142 8.58 11.28 9.00
C PRO A 142 9.86 10.58 8.52
N ASP A 143 10.49 9.75 9.37
CA ASP A 143 11.71 9.03 9.04
C ASP A 143 11.45 7.72 8.29
N MET A 144 10.18 7.27 8.24
CA MET A 144 9.78 6.03 7.58
C MET A 144 8.96 6.33 6.33
N THR A 145 9.37 5.76 5.19
CA THR A 145 8.57 5.79 3.96
C THR A 145 7.56 4.64 3.96
N LEU A 146 6.48 4.76 3.18
CA LEU A 146 5.52 3.68 3.00
C LEU A 146 6.20 2.40 2.48
N GLU A 147 7.21 2.51 1.61
CA GLU A 147 7.98 1.37 1.11
C GLU A 147 8.67 0.63 2.26
N LYS A 148 9.38 1.36 3.12
CA LYS A 148 10.07 0.77 4.25
C LYS A 148 9.07 0.17 5.25
N PHE A 149 7.97 0.87 5.51
CA PHE A 149 6.92 0.41 6.39
C PHE A 149 6.39 -0.96 6.00
N TRP A 150 5.97 -1.15 4.75
CA TRP A 150 5.38 -2.44 4.37
C TRP A 150 6.42 -3.56 4.30
N GLN A 151 7.69 -3.26 4.02
CA GLN A 151 8.75 -4.27 4.08
C GLN A 151 9.03 -4.70 5.53
N ASP A 152 9.06 -3.75 6.48
CA ASP A 152 9.44 -4.00 7.87
C ASP A 152 8.30 -4.52 8.74
N LYS A 153 7.06 -4.09 8.48
CA LYS A 153 5.90 -4.36 9.34
C LYS A 153 5.03 -5.50 8.85
N LYS A 154 5.11 -5.88 7.58
CA LYS A 154 4.23 -6.89 7.01
C LYS A 154 4.47 -8.27 7.63
N CYS A 155 3.40 -8.89 8.08
CA CYS A 155 3.42 -10.17 8.76
C CYS A 155 2.30 -11.09 8.27
N LEU A 156 2.48 -12.38 8.54
CA LEU A 156 1.42 -13.38 8.51
C LEU A 156 0.98 -13.64 9.95
N VAL A 157 -0.31 -13.50 10.21
CA VAL A 157 -0.93 -13.97 11.46
C VAL A 157 -1.77 -15.20 11.19
N ILE A 158 -1.98 -16.00 12.24
CA ILE A 158 -2.92 -17.11 12.23
C ILE A 158 -3.92 -16.92 13.35
N TRP A 159 -5.17 -17.32 13.10
CA TRP A 159 -6.26 -17.28 14.05
C TRP A 159 -6.36 -18.61 14.78
N GLU A 160 -6.39 -18.57 16.10
CA GLU A 160 -6.57 -19.73 16.95
C GLU A 160 -7.93 -19.63 17.66
N ASP A 161 -8.71 -20.68 17.54
CA ASP A 161 -9.83 -20.93 18.45
C ASP A 161 -9.21 -21.37 19.77
N ASN A 162 -9.46 -20.58 20.83
CA ASN A 162 -9.04 -20.92 22.18
C ASN A 162 -9.77 -22.16 22.69
#